data_AF-A0A374EFR3-F1
#
_entry.id   AF-A0A374EFR3-F1
#
_cell.length_a   1.000
_cell.length_b   1.000
_cell.length_c   1.000
_cell.angle_alpha   90.00
_cell.angle_beta   90.00
_cell.angle_gamma   90.00
#
_symmetry.space_group_name_H-M   'P 1'
#
loop_
_entity.id
_entity.type
_entity.pdbx_description
1 polymer ?
#
loop_
_entity_poly.entity_id
_entity_poly.type
_entity_poly.pdbx_seq_one_letter_code
_entity_poly.pdbx_strand_id
1 'polypeptide(L)'
;MNENTSFILALKDVIDEDYNADMEAISLNDEHEFSDKHNKKMKKLIKRQSRPYFKLISTATRRAACIIVAMIVLSASALSVEAVRNAVYDFIIKIFSNHSVVTIESGTDDGYPTSIEEKYYISQLPAGFKQTQYGETDNSISVFYSNGKKGILFDQNVKGNHNIYGFVNIT
;
A
#
# COMPACT_ATOMS: atom_id res chain seq x y z
N MET A 1 -28.61 9.02 -45.58
CA MET A 1 -28.86 9.55 -44.22
C MET A 1 -29.62 8.46 -43.47
N ASN A 2 -29.14 8.04 -42.30
CA ASN A 2 -29.76 6.95 -41.53
C ASN A 2 -31.08 7.43 -40.93
N GLU A 3 -32.19 6.71 -41.14
CA GLU A 3 -33.53 7.12 -40.67
C GLU A 3 -33.58 7.29 -39.14
N ASN A 4 -32.79 6.53 -38.39
CA ASN A 4 -32.67 6.69 -36.94
C ASN A 4 -32.06 8.04 -36.55
N THR A 5 -31.19 8.60 -37.38
CA THR A 5 -30.57 9.92 -37.13
C THR A 5 -31.57 11.04 -37.36
N SER A 6 -32.43 10.92 -38.37
CA SER A 6 -33.50 11.91 -38.63
C SER A 6 -34.54 11.95 -37.52
N PHE A 7 -34.94 10.79 -36.97
CA PHE A 7 -35.89 10.72 -35.86
C PHE A 7 -35.34 11.34 -34.57
N ILE A 8 -34.08 11.04 -34.22
CA ILE A 8 -33.42 11.62 -33.03
C ILE A 8 -33.26 13.13 -33.16
N LEU A 9 -32.97 13.64 -34.36
CA LEU A 9 -32.87 15.07 -34.62
C LEU A 9 -34.22 15.78 -34.46
N ALA A 10 -35.29 15.21 -35.03
CA ALA A 10 -36.63 15.77 -34.88
C ALA A 10 -37.11 15.76 -33.42
N LEU A 11 -36.81 14.70 -32.67
CA LEU A 11 -37.15 14.61 -31.24
C LEU A 11 -36.38 15.65 -30.41
N LYS A 12 -35.11 15.88 -30.75
CA LYS A 12 -34.30 16.91 -30.09
C LYS A 12 -34.82 18.32 -30.39
N ASP A 13 -35.22 18.59 -31.64
CA ASP A 13 -35.74 19.88 -32.07
C ASP A 13 -37.03 20.26 -31.32
N VAL A 14 -37.96 19.31 -31.18
CA VAL A 14 -39.21 19.51 -30.43
C VAL A 14 -38.96 19.78 -28.94
N ILE A 15 -38.02 19.07 -28.34
CA ILE A 15 -37.68 19.27 -26.92
C ILE A 15 -36.96 20.62 -26.71
N ASP A 16 -36.05 20.98 -27.60
CA ASP A 16 -35.31 22.23 -27.52
C ASP A 16 -36.26 23.44 -27.75
N GLU A 17 -37.27 23.32 -28.61
CA GLU A 17 -38.27 24.36 -28.86
C GLU A 17 -39.19 24.62 -27.65
N ASP A 18 -39.75 23.56 -27.04
CA ASP A 18 -40.56 23.66 -25.82
C ASP A 18 -39.71 24.19 -24.63
N TYR A 19 -38.46 23.73 -24.49
CA TYR A 19 -37.57 24.16 -23.42
C TYR A 19 -37.15 25.64 -23.55
N ASN A 20 -36.94 26.12 -24.78
CA ASN A 20 -36.58 27.51 -25.03
C ASN A 20 -37.78 28.46 -24.87
N ALA A 21 -39.00 28.05 -25.25
CA ALA A 21 -40.21 28.83 -25.03
C ALA A 21 -40.50 29.06 -23.53
N ASP A 22 -40.31 28.03 -22.70
CA ASP A 22 -40.43 28.12 -21.25
C ASP A 22 -39.33 28.99 -20.62
N MET A 23 -38.10 28.96 -21.17
CA MET A 23 -36.99 29.79 -20.71
C MET A 23 -37.12 31.27 -21.11
N GLU A 24 -37.67 31.58 -22.28
CA GLU A 24 -37.93 32.98 -22.69
C GLU A 24 -39.09 33.62 -21.91
N ALA A 25 -40.06 32.82 -21.44
CA ALA A 25 -41.12 33.29 -20.55
C ALA A 25 -40.64 33.59 -19.11
N ILE A 26 -39.51 33.01 -18.70
CA ILE A 26 -38.84 33.31 -17.43
C ILE A 26 -37.86 34.47 -17.69
N SER A 27 -38.36 35.69 -17.58
CA SER A 27 -37.52 36.89 -17.50
C SER A 27 -36.54 36.78 -16.32
N LEU A 28 -35.34 36.24 -16.56
CA LEU A 28 -34.22 36.12 -15.61
C LEU A 28 -33.54 37.47 -15.32
N ASN A 29 -34.27 38.59 -15.42
CA ASN A 29 -33.72 39.93 -15.20
C ASN A 29 -34.19 40.59 -13.90
N ASP A 30 -35.08 39.93 -13.16
CA ASP A 30 -35.34 40.30 -11.77
C ASP A 30 -34.35 39.57 -10.88
N GLU A 31 -33.43 40.30 -10.25
CA GLU A 31 -32.58 39.75 -9.19
C GLU A 31 -33.49 39.13 -8.13
N HIS A 32 -33.53 37.80 -8.09
CA HIS A 32 -34.37 37.08 -7.13
C HIS A 32 -33.89 37.38 -5.71
N GLU A 33 -34.66 38.19 -4.97
CA GLU A 33 -34.38 38.47 -3.57
C GLU A 33 -34.65 37.24 -2.69
N PHE A 34 -33.56 36.58 -2.29
CA PHE A 34 -33.63 35.50 -1.31
C PHE A 34 -34.01 36.02 0.08
N SER A 35 -34.81 35.25 0.82
CA SER A 35 -35.09 35.54 2.24
C SER A 35 -33.81 35.72 3.06
N ASP A 36 -33.88 36.56 4.11
CA ASP A 36 -32.75 36.77 5.03
C ASP A 36 -32.19 35.47 5.61
N LYS A 37 -33.06 34.50 5.89
CA LYS A 37 -32.67 33.18 6.38
C LYS A 37 -31.83 32.42 5.33
N HIS A 38 -32.20 32.52 4.06
CA HIS A 38 -31.47 31.92 2.95
C HIS A 38 -30.11 32.62 2.75
N ASN A 39 -30.11 33.96 2.69
CA ASN A 39 -28.88 34.76 2.60
C ASN A 39 -27.90 34.47 3.75
N LYS A 40 -28.41 34.31 4.98
CA LYS A 40 -27.60 33.93 6.15
C LYS A 40 -26.99 32.53 6.02
N LYS A 41 -27.73 31.58 5.45
CA LYS A 41 -27.20 30.22 5.16
C LYS A 41 -26.15 30.28 4.04
N MET A 42 -26.40 31.04 2.99
CA MET A 42 -25.48 31.23 1.86
C MET A 42 -24.14 31.84 2.32
N LYS A 43 -24.20 32.91 3.11
CA LYS A 43 -23.00 33.54 3.73
C LYS A 43 -22.20 32.55 4.60
N LYS A 44 -22.87 31.64 5.33
CA LYS A 44 -22.19 30.62 6.14
C LYS A 44 -21.42 29.61 5.26
N LEU A 45 -22.00 29.19 4.13
CA LEU A 45 -21.36 28.25 3.20
C LEU A 45 -20.14 28.89 2.54
N ILE A 46 -20.27 30.11 2.03
CA ILE A 46 -19.17 30.88 1.44
C ILE A 46 -18.05 31.11 2.45
N LYS A 47 -18.39 31.46 3.71
CA LYS A 47 -17.41 31.62 4.80
C LYS A 47 -16.70 30.31 5.16
N ARG A 48 -17.37 29.16 4.99
CA ARG A 48 -16.77 27.85 5.23
C ARG A 48 -15.81 27.45 4.12
N GLN A 49 -16.15 27.75 2.87
CA GLN A 49 -15.32 27.49 1.69
C GLN A 49 -14.09 28.38 1.60
N SER A 50 -14.20 29.65 2.02
CA SER A 50 -13.09 30.63 1.99
C SER A 50 -11.98 30.40 3.03
N ARG A 51 -12.12 29.41 3.92
CA ARG A 51 -11.07 29.07 4.89
C ARG A 51 -9.94 28.33 4.16
N PRO A 52 -8.65 28.73 4.31
CA PRO A 52 -7.53 28.08 3.64
C PRO A 52 -7.38 26.60 4.02
N TYR A 53 -7.74 26.26 5.26
CA TYR A 53 -7.73 24.88 5.77
C TYR A 53 -8.84 23.99 5.19
N PHE A 54 -9.87 24.55 4.55
CA PHE A 54 -10.95 23.76 3.96
C PHE A 54 -10.39 22.79 2.91
N LYS A 55 -9.45 23.23 2.07
CA LYS A 55 -8.81 22.40 1.04
C LYS A 55 -7.90 21.29 1.60
N LEU A 56 -7.41 21.44 2.82
CA LEU A 56 -6.59 20.43 3.52
C LEU A 56 -7.46 19.36 4.20
N ILE A 57 -8.68 19.74 4.57
CA ILE A 57 -9.55 18.99 5.49
C ILE A 57 -10.77 18.40 4.76
N SER A 58 -11.15 18.94 3.60
CA SER A 58 -12.38 18.59 2.88
C SER A 58 -12.32 17.28 2.11
N THR A 59 -11.14 16.83 1.70
CA THR A 59 -10.98 15.52 1.06
C THR A 59 -10.78 14.49 2.17
N ALA A 60 -11.83 13.70 2.45
CA ALA A 60 -11.79 12.60 3.43
C ALA A 60 -10.55 11.69 3.25
N THR A 61 -10.09 11.55 2.00
CA THR A 61 -8.87 10.85 1.60
C THR A 61 -7.59 11.46 2.18
N ARG A 62 -7.43 12.79 2.19
CA ARG A 62 -6.25 13.46 2.76
C ARG A 62 -6.20 13.35 4.28
N ARG A 63 -7.35 13.44 4.94
CA ARG A 63 -7.46 13.21 6.39
C ARG A 63 -7.07 11.77 6.76
N ALA A 64 -7.57 10.79 6.01
CA ALA A 64 -7.21 9.39 6.20
C ALA A 64 -5.70 9.17 6.02
N ALA A 65 -5.10 9.75 4.98
CA ALA A 65 -3.66 9.66 4.74
C ALA A 65 -2.84 10.24 5.91
N CYS A 66 -3.20 11.42 6.43
CA CYS A 66 -2.51 12.00 7.60
C CYS A 66 -2.62 11.12 8.85
N ILE A 67 -3.79 10.51 9.09
CA ILE A 67 -3.99 9.58 10.22
C ILE A 67 -3.13 8.34 10.07
N ILE A 68 -3.06 7.77 8.86
CA ILE A 68 -2.21 6.60 8.56
C ILE A 68 -0.74 6.93 8.80
N VAL A 69 -0.26 8.08 8.31
CA VAL A 69 1.13 8.51 8.53
C VAL A 69 1.43 8.68 10.02
N ALA A 70 0.52 9.31 10.78
CA ALA A 70 0.69 9.46 12.23
C ALA A 70 0.75 8.11 12.95
N MET A 71 -0.08 7.14 12.55
CA MET A 71 -0.08 5.78 13.10
C MET A 71 1.24 5.05 12.83
N ILE A 72 1.82 5.20 11.63
CA ILE A 72 3.11 4.60 11.29
C ILE A 72 4.22 5.17 12.19
N VAL A 73 4.28 6.50 12.36
CA VAL A 73 5.30 7.16 13.20
C VAL A 73 5.18 6.75 14.67
N LEU A 74 3.96 6.69 15.19
CA LEU A 74 3.71 6.24 16.57
C LEU A 74 4.12 4.78 16.77
N SER A 75 3.78 3.93 15.80
CA SER A 75 4.14 2.51 15.83
C SER A 75 5.66 2.31 15.80
N ALA A 76 6.35 3.02 14.89
CA ALA A 76 7.82 2.99 14.80
C ALA A 76 8.49 3.46 16.10
N SER A 77 7.92 4.46 16.77
CA SER A 77 8.42 4.94 18.07
C SER A 77 8.25 3.89 19.17
N ALA A 78 7.12 3.17 19.18
CA ALA A 78 6.88 2.09 20.13
C ALA A 78 7.84 0.89 19.93
N LEU A 79 8.20 0.58 18.68
CA LEU A 79 9.21 -0.42 18.31
C LEU A 79 10.65 0.01 18.68
N SER A 80 10.88 1.25 19.10
CA SER A 80 12.20 1.66 19.60
C SER A 80 12.47 1.20 21.02
N VAL A 81 11.44 0.78 21.77
CA VAL A 81 11.57 0.23 23.11
C VAL A 81 11.86 -1.26 23.02
N GLU A 82 12.95 -1.69 23.63
CA GLU A 82 13.46 -3.07 23.55
C GLU A 82 12.42 -4.13 23.93
N ALA A 83 11.68 -3.91 25.02
CA ALA A 83 10.64 -4.83 25.47
C ALA A 83 9.47 -4.94 24.49
N VAL A 84 9.03 -3.82 23.92
CA VAL A 84 7.89 -3.79 22.97
C VAL A 84 8.30 -4.41 21.65
N ARG A 85 9.49 -4.09 21.14
CA ARG A 85 10.03 -4.67 19.91
C ARG A 85 10.16 -6.19 20.01
N ASN A 86 10.73 -6.69 21.11
CA ASN A 86 10.92 -8.12 21.31
C ASN A 86 9.57 -8.85 21.40
N ALA A 87 8.58 -8.28 22.10
CA ALA A 87 7.24 -8.86 22.15
C ALA A 87 6.53 -8.89 20.78
N VAL A 88 6.72 -7.85 19.96
CA VAL A 88 6.18 -7.81 18.59
C VAL A 88 6.89 -8.82 17.70
N TYR A 89 8.22 -8.96 17.79
CA TYR A 89 8.95 -9.99 17.05
C TYR A 89 8.54 -11.39 17.49
N ASP A 90 8.43 -11.66 18.78
CA ASP A 90 7.96 -12.96 19.29
C ASP A 90 6.54 -13.27 18.81
N PHE A 91 5.66 -12.28 18.74
CA PHE A 91 4.30 -12.43 18.21
C PHE A 91 4.30 -12.72 16.70
N ILE A 92 5.07 -11.96 15.92
CA ILE A 92 5.26 -12.16 14.48
C ILE A 92 5.81 -13.57 14.24
N ILE A 93 6.91 -13.93 14.90
CA ILE A 93 7.53 -15.27 14.81
C ILE A 93 6.56 -16.37 15.24
N LYS A 94 5.74 -16.14 16.27
CA LYS A 94 4.73 -17.10 16.73
C LYS A 94 3.58 -17.27 15.73
N ILE A 95 3.17 -16.21 15.04
CA ILE A 95 2.20 -16.30 13.93
C ILE A 95 2.82 -17.05 12.76
N PHE A 96 4.09 -16.79 12.46
CA PHE A 96 4.86 -17.46 11.42
C PHE A 96 5.53 -18.75 11.92
N SER A 97 5.05 -19.36 13.02
CA SER A 97 5.74 -20.48 13.68
C SER A 97 5.85 -21.75 12.82
N ASN A 98 5.22 -21.79 11.65
CA ASN A 98 5.39 -22.89 10.70
C ASN A 98 6.50 -22.62 9.66
N HIS A 99 6.95 -21.38 9.46
CA HIS A 99 8.12 -20.99 8.64
C HIS A 99 8.45 -19.50 8.84
N SER A 100 9.72 -19.16 9.09
CA SER A 100 10.20 -17.75 9.10
C SER A 100 11.13 -17.52 7.93
N VAL A 101 10.72 -16.67 6.98
CA VAL A 101 11.53 -16.30 5.81
C VAL A 101 11.99 -14.84 5.98
N VAL A 102 13.30 -14.64 6.07
CA VAL A 102 13.92 -13.31 6.08
C VAL A 102 14.54 -13.09 4.71
N THR A 103 13.87 -12.30 3.88
CA THR A 103 14.40 -11.89 2.56
C THR A 103 14.92 -10.47 2.67
N ILE A 104 16.19 -10.26 2.30
CA ILE A 104 16.75 -8.92 2.13
C ILE A 104 16.41 -8.49 0.70
N GLU A 105 15.66 -7.40 0.54
CA GLU A 105 15.41 -6.82 -0.78
C GLU A 105 16.74 -6.39 -1.41
N SER A 106 17.06 -7.00 -2.56
CA SER A 106 18.17 -6.57 -3.40
C SER A 106 17.61 -5.78 -4.58
N GLY A 107 18.14 -4.58 -4.81
CA GLY A 107 17.71 -3.65 -5.86
C GLY A 107 17.73 -4.25 -7.28
N THR A 108 17.25 -3.51 -8.26
CA THR A 108 17.04 -3.95 -9.65
C THR A 108 18.29 -3.74 -10.52
N ASP A 109 19.48 -4.14 -10.07
CA ASP A 109 20.72 -3.87 -10.82
C ASP A 109 21.19 -5.09 -11.61
N ASP A 110 21.37 -4.99 -12.92
CA ASP A 110 21.54 -6.15 -13.81
C ASP A 110 22.97 -6.75 -13.80
N GLY A 111 23.83 -6.32 -12.87
CA GLY A 111 25.27 -6.60 -12.80
C GLY A 111 25.69 -7.60 -11.73
N TYR A 112 24.85 -8.58 -11.37
CA TYR A 112 25.21 -9.53 -10.32
C TYR A 112 26.31 -10.51 -10.76
N PRO A 113 27.24 -10.87 -9.85
CA PRO A 113 28.25 -11.89 -10.13
C PRO A 113 27.60 -13.23 -10.45
N THR A 114 28.23 -14.05 -11.28
CA THR A 114 27.70 -15.37 -11.70
C THR A 114 28.12 -16.52 -10.77
N SER A 115 29.04 -16.27 -9.84
CA SER A 115 29.56 -17.23 -8.86
C SER A 115 29.68 -16.60 -7.47
N ILE A 116 29.79 -17.42 -6.43
CA ILE A 116 29.97 -16.97 -5.05
C ILE A 116 31.47 -16.72 -4.81
N GLU A 117 31.88 -15.45 -4.69
CA GLU A 117 33.26 -15.08 -4.38
C GLU A 117 33.59 -15.24 -2.89
N GLU A 118 32.69 -14.79 -2.02
CA GLU A 118 32.83 -14.87 -0.56
C GLU A 118 31.75 -15.74 0.04
N LYS A 119 32.17 -16.72 0.85
CA LYS A 119 31.29 -17.68 1.52
C LYS A 119 31.00 -17.22 2.92
N TYR A 120 29.72 -17.04 3.25
CA TYR A 120 29.29 -16.64 4.58
C TYR A 120 28.85 -17.83 5.42
N TYR A 121 29.01 -17.69 6.73
CA TYR A 121 28.58 -18.66 7.73
C TYR A 121 27.97 -17.92 8.91
N ILE A 122 27.09 -18.60 9.66
CA ILE A 122 26.53 -18.05 10.89
C ILE A 122 27.63 -18.12 11.96
N SER A 123 28.25 -16.96 12.25
CA SER A 123 29.37 -16.86 13.19
C SER A 123 28.96 -17.11 14.64
N GLN A 124 27.74 -16.73 15.02
CA GLN A 124 27.18 -16.94 16.35
C GLN A 124 25.96 -17.85 16.27
N LEU A 125 26.20 -19.14 16.47
CA LEU A 125 25.13 -20.12 16.57
C LEU A 125 24.48 -20.07 17.96
N PRO A 126 23.15 -20.28 18.06
CA PRO A 126 22.51 -20.48 19.35
C PRO A 126 23.10 -21.68 20.10
N ALA A 127 23.04 -21.64 21.43
CA ALA A 127 23.64 -22.68 22.28
C ALA A 127 23.14 -24.09 21.89
N GLY A 128 24.10 -25.00 21.70
CA GLY A 128 23.83 -26.41 21.37
C GLY A 128 23.63 -26.71 19.88
N PHE A 129 23.57 -25.71 19.00
CA PHE A 129 23.56 -25.94 17.56
C PHE A 129 24.97 -26.23 17.05
N LYS A 130 25.06 -27.21 16.15
CA LYS A 130 26.29 -27.58 15.44
C LYS A 130 25.99 -27.76 13.97
N GLN A 131 26.97 -27.48 13.11
CA GLN A 131 26.85 -27.83 11.69
C GLN A 131 26.75 -29.35 11.57
N THR A 132 25.78 -29.82 10.79
CA THR A 132 25.50 -31.24 10.58
C THR A 132 25.54 -31.63 9.10
N GLN A 133 25.21 -30.71 8.19
CA GLN A 133 25.32 -30.94 6.75
C GLN A 133 25.85 -29.69 6.04
N TYR A 134 26.53 -29.91 4.92
CA TYR A 134 27.10 -28.90 4.05
C TYR A 134 26.93 -29.32 2.59
N GLY A 135 26.34 -28.45 1.79
CA GLY A 135 26.22 -28.60 0.34
C GLY A 135 26.76 -27.36 -0.35
N GLU A 136 27.52 -27.56 -1.42
CA GLU A 136 28.07 -26.49 -2.22
C GLU A 136 27.93 -26.82 -3.71
N THR A 137 27.50 -25.83 -4.47
CA THR A 137 27.51 -25.80 -5.93
C THR A 137 28.13 -24.47 -6.39
N ASP A 138 28.41 -24.34 -7.68
CA ASP A 138 29.02 -23.14 -8.25
C ASP A 138 28.22 -21.84 -7.98
N ASN A 139 26.92 -21.98 -7.72
CA ASN A 139 25.99 -20.87 -7.56
C ASN A 139 25.27 -20.85 -6.20
N SER A 140 25.50 -21.85 -5.33
CA SER A 140 24.77 -22.00 -4.07
C SER A 140 25.61 -22.65 -2.98
N ILE A 141 25.43 -22.17 -1.75
CA ILE A 141 25.95 -22.79 -0.53
C ILE A 141 24.77 -23.02 0.40
N SER A 142 24.67 -24.24 0.91
CA SER A 142 23.66 -24.63 1.89
C SER A 142 24.33 -25.25 3.10
N VAL A 143 24.02 -24.72 4.29
CA VAL A 143 24.56 -25.20 5.56
C VAL A 143 23.43 -25.49 6.53
N PHE A 144 23.38 -26.73 7.04
CA PHE A 144 22.38 -27.14 8.00
C PHE A 144 22.99 -27.28 9.40
N TYR A 145 22.46 -26.50 10.34
CA TYR A 145 22.82 -26.54 11.75
C TYR A 145 21.71 -27.20 12.57
N SER A 146 22.06 -28.11 13.46
CA SER A 146 21.07 -28.81 14.29
C SER A 146 21.56 -28.98 15.72
N ASN A 147 20.62 -28.98 16.65
CA ASN A 147 20.82 -29.36 18.05
C ASN A 147 20.14 -30.70 18.41
N GLY A 148 19.72 -31.47 17.40
CA GLY A 148 18.98 -32.72 17.53
C GLY A 148 17.47 -32.58 17.73
N LYS A 149 16.97 -31.37 18.04
CA LYS A 149 15.51 -31.08 18.17
C LYS A 149 15.01 -30.07 17.15
N LYS A 150 15.85 -29.12 16.76
CA LYS A 150 15.55 -28.02 15.83
C LYS A 150 16.67 -27.90 14.82
N GLY A 151 16.31 -27.48 13.61
CA GLY A 151 17.23 -27.22 12.51
C GLY A 151 17.24 -25.75 12.10
N ILE A 152 18.39 -25.27 11.64
CA ILE A 152 18.57 -23.99 10.95
C ILE A 152 19.16 -24.32 9.58
N LEU A 153 18.47 -23.92 8.52
CA LEU A 153 18.98 -23.98 7.16
C LEU A 153 19.48 -22.58 6.76
N PHE A 154 20.74 -22.49 6.37
CA PHE A 154 21.34 -21.28 5.82
C PHE A 154 21.65 -21.51 4.35
N ASP A 155 21.04 -20.72 3.48
CA ASP A 155 21.27 -20.78 2.04
C ASP A 155 21.82 -19.44 1.53
N GLN A 156 22.95 -19.50 0.82
CA GLN A 156 23.52 -18.38 0.07
C GLN A 156 23.46 -18.73 -1.41
N ASN A 157 22.87 -17.85 -2.23
CA ASN A 157 22.70 -18.09 -3.67
C ASN A 157 23.19 -16.88 -4.47
N VAL A 158 23.74 -17.15 -5.64
CA VAL A 158 23.97 -16.13 -6.67
C VAL A 158 22.62 -15.62 -7.18
N LYS A 159 22.52 -14.32 -7.48
CA LYS A 159 21.32 -13.72 -8.09
C LYS A 159 21.23 -14.10 -9.58
N GLY A 160 20.92 -15.37 -9.83
CA GLY A 160 20.48 -15.88 -11.11
C GLY A 160 19.10 -16.48 -10.93
N ASN A 161 18.07 -15.93 -11.60
CA ASN A 161 16.75 -16.50 -11.91
C ASN A 161 16.09 -17.54 -10.97
N HIS A 162 16.31 -17.49 -9.66
CA HIS A 162 15.63 -18.35 -8.71
C HIS A 162 14.39 -17.62 -8.17
N ASN A 163 13.22 -18.02 -8.65
CA ASN A 163 11.98 -17.83 -7.90
C ASN A 163 12.05 -18.76 -6.68
N ILE A 164 12.68 -18.32 -5.58
CA ILE A 164 12.82 -19.14 -4.37
C ILE A 164 11.45 -19.20 -3.68
N TYR A 165 10.69 -20.25 -4.00
CA TYR A 165 9.61 -20.75 -3.16
C TYR A 165 10.20 -21.78 -2.19
N GLY A 166 10.82 -21.30 -1.12
CA GLY A 166 11.35 -22.15 -0.06
C GLY A 166 10.24 -22.59 0.89
N PHE A 167 9.62 -23.74 0.64
CA PHE A 167 8.80 -24.43 1.64
C PHE A 167 9.67 -25.35 2.47
N VAL A 168 9.92 -25.00 3.73
CA VAL A 168 10.49 -25.92 4.70
C VAL A 168 9.33 -26.57 5.46
N ASN A 169 9.09 -27.84 5.16
CA ASN A 169 8.11 -28.66 5.85
C ASN A 169 8.80 -29.25 7.08
N ILE A 170 8.38 -28.84 8.28
CA ILE A 170 8.83 -29.46 9.53
C ILE A 170 7.62 -30.17 10.12
N THR A 171 7.66 -31.50 10.12
CA THR A 171 6.77 -32.35 10.94
C THR A 171 7.28 -32.39 12.37
#